data_AF-A0A2T0SNP7-F1
#
_entry.id   AF-A0A2T0SNP7-F1
#
_cell.length_a   1.000
_cell.length_b   1.000
_cell.length_c   1.000
_cell.angle_alpha   90.00
_cell.angle_beta   90.00
_cell.angle_gamma   90.00
#
_symmetry.space_group_name_H-M   'P 1'
#
loop_
_entity.id
_entity.type
_entity.pdbx_description
1 polymer ?
#
loop_
_entity_poly.entity_id
_entity_poly.type
_entity_poly.pdbx_seq_one_letter_code
_entity_poly.pdbx_strand_id
1 'polypeptide(L)'
;MLEVNKGIGNPVEFRGLKGTYLYLSAGIAISSLVLAVILNGVFGLNVYLATAIVIASAGGGIWYCMRLSAKHGVSGLLKLEATRSQPKAIIISSAKPFAKLRETKRPRS
;
A
#
# COMPACT_ATOMS: atom_id res chain seq x y z
N MET A 1 7.37 18.77 -17.17
CA MET A 1 8.53 17.99 -16.64
C MET A 1 8.17 17.55 -15.23
N LEU A 2 8.05 16.24 -15.00
CA LEU A 2 7.89 15.70 -13.66
C LEU A 2 9.30 15.50 -13.10
N GLU A 3 9.71 16.34 -12.15
CA GLU A 3 10.92 16.09 -11.34
C GLU A 3 10.71 14.80 -10.56
N VAL A 4 11.23 13.70 -11.11
CA VAL A 4 11.34 12.44 -10.37
C VAL A 4 12.68 12.49 -9.66
N ASN A 5 12.65 12.82 -8.37
CA ASN A 5 13.84 12.85 -7.54
C ASN A 5 14.30 11.40 -7.29
N LYS A 6 15.28 10.93 -8.09
CA LYS A 6 15.78 9.55 -8.08
C LYS A 6 17.09 9.48 -7.30
N GLY A 7 16.99 9.20 -6.00
CA GLY A 7 18.11 8.56 -5.30
C GLY A 7 18.20 7.11 -5.77
N ILE A 8 19.38 6.66 -6.22
CA ILE A 8 19.63 5.25 -6.59
C ILE A 8 19.24 4.37 -5.39
N GLY A 9 18.20 3.55 -5.56
CA GLY A 9 17.71 2.62 -4.54
C GLY A 9 16.46 3.06 -3.76
N ASN A 10 15.91 4.25 -3.99
CA ASN A 10 14.66 4.68 -3.33
C ASN A 10 13.43 4.32 -4.18
N PRO A 11 12.37 3.72 -3.57
CA PRO A 11 11.12 3.44 -4.28
C PRO A 11 10.50 4.74 -4.81
N VAL A 12 9.78 4.66 -5.93
CA VAL A 12 9.23 5.82 -6.64
C VAL A 12 8.28 6.60 -5.72
N GLU A 13 8.73 7.75 -5.22
CA GLU A 13 7.92 8.72 -4.48
C GLU A 13 7.44 9.80 -5.46
N PHE A 14 6.15 9.79 -5.81
CA PHE A 14 5.55 10.88 -6.59
C PHE A 14 5.01 11.93 -5.64
N ARG A 15 5.66 13.11 -5.57
CA ARG A 15 5.18 14.29 -4.82
C ARG A 15 4.67 14.00 -3.39
N GLY A 16 5.38 13.16 -2.65
CA GLY A 16 5.02 12.79 -1.26
C GLY A 16 4.00 11.65 -1.12
N LEU A 17 3.42 11.17 -2.23
CA LEU A 17 2.61 9.96 -2.27
C LEU A 17 3.52 8.75 -2.50
N LYS A 18 3.54 7.87 -1.51
CA LYS A 18 4.51 6.78 -1.42
C LYS A 18 3.89 5.48 -1.94
N GLY A 19 4.47 4.89 -2.99
CA GLY A 19 4.17 3.53 -3.51
C GLY A 19 2.77 2.98 -3.26
N THR A 20 2.61 2.09 -2.28
CA THR A 20 1.36 1.38 -1.93
C THR A 20 0.13 2.30 -1.78
N TYR A 21 0.30 3.53 -1.28
CA TYR A 21 -0.80 4.48 -1.12
C TYR A 21 -1.27 5.08 -2.45
N LEU A 22 -0.40 5.13 -3.47
CA LEU A 22 -0.78 5.53 -4.83
C LEU A 22 -1.77 4.52 -5.42
N TYR A 23 -1.46 3.22 -5.31
CA TYR A 23 -2.36 2.16 -5.77
C TYR A 23 -3.69 2.19 -5.01
N LEU A 24 -3.67 2.43 -3.70
CA LEU A 24 -4.89 2.55 -2.90
C LEU A 24 -5.75 3.74 -3.34
N SER A 25 -5.13 4.90 -3.59
CA SER A 25 -5.84 6.09 -4.09
C SER A 25 -6.45 5.89 -5.48
N ALA A 26 -5.74 5.18 -6.38
CA ALA A 26 -6.26 4.82 -7.69
C ALA A 26 -7.44 3.84 -7.58
N GLY A 27 -7.35 2.88 -6.65
CA GLY A 27 -8.46 1.96 -6.35
C GLY A 27 -9.71 2.69 -5.85
N ILE A 28 -9.56 3.70 -4.99
CA ILE A 28 -10.66 4.55 -4.50
C ILE A 28 -11.30 5.32 -5.66
N ALA A 29 -10.49 5.87 -6.58
CA ALA A 29 -11.02 6.56 -7.75
C ALA A 29 -11.87 5.62 -8.63
N ILE A 30 -11.35 4.42 -8.92
CA ILE A 30 -12.07 3.41 -9.71
C ILE A 30 -13.35 2.95 -8.98
N SER A 31 -13.27 2.67 -7.68
CA SER A 31 -14.42 2.21 -6.91
C SER A 31 -15.52 3.27 -6.81
N SER A 32 -15.16 4.54 -6.69
CA SER A 32 -16.13 5.65 -6.70
C SER A 32 -16.88 5.77 -8.04
N LEU A 33 -16.23 5.40 -9.14
CA LEU A 33 -16.83 5.35 -10.48
C LEU A 33 -17.82 4.18 -10.59
N VAL A 34 -17.45 3.01 -10.09
CA VAL A 34 -18.36 1.85 -9.99
C VAL A 34 -19.56 2.17 -9.08
N LEU A 35 -19.32 2.83 -7.96
CA LEU A 35 -20.38 3.28 -7.04
C LEU A 35 -21.36 4.23 -7.74
N ALA A 36 -20.87 5.15 -8.58
CA ALA A 36 -21.71 6.04 -9.37
C ALA A 36 -22.64 5.28 -10.32
N VAL A 37 -22.13 4.24 -10.98
CA VAL A 37 -22.92 3.40 -11.89
C VAL A 37 -24.00 2.63 -11.12
N ILE A 38 -23.66 2.09 -9.94
CA ILE A 38 -24.62 1.34 -9.11
C ILE A 38 -25.72 2.27 -8.58
N LEU A 39 -25.36 3.42 -8.01
CA LEU A 39 -26.32 4.37 -7.43
C LEU A 39 -27.30 4.91 -8.49
N ASN A 40 -26.78 5.30 -9.66
CA ASN A 40 -27.61 5.86 -10.73
C ASN A 40 -28.36 4.76 -11.51
N GLY A 41 -27.72 3.62 -11.78
CA GLY A 41 -28.26 2.58 -12.66
C GLY A 41 -29.18 1.58 -11.97
N VAL A 42 -28.84 1.13 -10.75
CA VAL A 42 -29.57 0.07 -10.05
C VAL A 42 -30.62 0.63 -9.10
N PHE A 43 -30.29 1.72 -8.41
CA PHE A 43 -31.17 2.32 -7.39
C PHE A 43 -32.06 3.45 -7.92
N GLY A 44 -31.85 3.92 -9.16
CA GLY A 44 -32.63 5.01 -9.75
C GLY A 44 -32.57 6.31 -8.95
N LEU A 45 -31.49 6.52 -8.19
CA LEU A 45 -31.30 7.72 -7.38
C LEU A 45 -31.19 8.96 -8.28
N ASN A 46 -31.66 10.10 -7.76
CA ASN A 46 -31.49 11.38 -8.44
C ASN A 46 -29.98 11.63 -8.68
N VAL A 47 -29.63 11.88 -9.95
CA VAL A 47 -28.25 12.12 -10.42
C VAL A 47 -27.53 13.17 -9.57
N TYR A 48 -28.21 14.24 -9.15
CA TYR A 48 -27.59 15.26 -8.32
C TYR A 48 -27.18 14.73 -6.95
N LEU A 49 -28.03 13.91 -6.31
CA LEU A 49 -27.78 13.32 -5.01
C LEU A 49 -26.67 12.25 -5.09
N ALA A 50 -26.75 11.38 -6.10
CA ALA A 50 -25.76 10.35 -6.34
C ALA A 50 -24.38 10.96 -6.65
N THR A 51 -24.33 12.03 -7.44
CA THR A 51 -23.09 12.75 -7.76
C THR A 51 -22.47 13.35 -6.50
N ALA A 52 -23.28 13.95 -5.62
CA ALA A 52 -22.77 14.49 -4.35
C ALA A 52 -22.14 13.39 -3.48
N ILE A 53 -22.78 12.22 -3.38
CA ILE A 53 -22.27 11.07 -2.62
C ILE A 53 -20.96 10.55 -3.22
N VAL A 54 -20.91 10.39 -4.54
CA VAL A 54 -19.71 9.91 -5.24
C VAL A 54 -18.55 10.87 -5.04
N ILE A 55 -18.74 12.17 -5.24
CA ILE A 55 -17.69 13.17 -5.07
C ILE A 55 -17.21 13.23 -3.61
N ALA A 56 -18.13 13.22 -2.65
CA ALA A 56 -17.78 13.21 -1.23
C ALA A 56 -16.98 11.96 -0.85
N SER A 57 -17.39 10.78 -1.35
CA SER A 57 -16.69 9.52 -1.10
C SER A 57 -15.30 9.48 -1.74
N ALA A 58 -15.16 9.92 -2.99
CA ALA A 58 -13.90 9.98 -3.72
C ALA A 58 -12.93 10.97 -3.05
N GLY A 59 -13.39 12.21 -2.81
CA GLY A 59 -12.60 13.25 -2.18
C GLY A 59 -12.18 12.88 -0.75
N GLY A 60 -13.14 12.41 0.06
CA GLY A 60 -12.88 11.97 1.43
C GLY A 60 -11.94 10.76 1.49
N GLY A 61 -12.11 9.78 0.60
CA GLY A 61 -11.26 8.61 0.50
C GLY A 61 -9.83 8.95 0.08
N ILE A 62 -9.66 9.79 -0.94
CA ILE A 62 -8.34 10.25 -1.39
C ILE A 62 -7.67 11.06 -0.27
N TRP A 63 -8.39 11.98 0.37
CA TRP A 63 -7.85 12.78 1.49
C TRP A 63 -7.40 11.89 2.65
N TYR A 64 -8.22 10.90 3.03
CA TYR A 64 -7.86 9.92 4.05
C TYR A 64 -6.61 9.12 3.65
N CYS A 65 -6.52 8.69 2.39
CA CYS A 65 -5.38 7.97 1.85
C CYS A 65 -4.09 8.82 1.88
N MET A 66 -4.18 10.11 1.53
CA MET A 66 -3.07 11.06 1.63
C MET A 66 -2.62 11.26 3.08
N ARG A 67 -3.56 11.40 4.01
CA ARG A 67 -3.26 11.50 5.45
C ARG A 67 -2.58 10.24 5.98
N LEU A 68 -3.02 9.07 5.52
CA LEU A 68 -2.45 7.78 5.89
C LEU A 68 -1.02 7.61 5.32
N SER A 69 -0.79 8.06 4.09
CA SER A 69 0.52 8.12 3.42
C SER A 69 1.49 9.00 4.20
N ALA A 70 1.05 10.17 4.66
CA ALA A 70 1.86 11.09 5.47
C ALA A 70 2.24 10.49 6.84
N LYS A 71 1.34 9.73 7.47
CA LYS A 71 1.57 9.15 8.80
C LYS A 71 2.53 7.95 8.81
N HIS A 72 2.49 7.09 7.80
CA HIS A 72 3.13 5.77 7.86
C HIS A 72 4.33 5.58 6.90
N GLY A 73 4.56 6.48 5.94
CA GLY A 73 5.70 6.33 5.02
C GLY A 73 5.56 5.17 4.03
N VAL A 74 6.60 4.87 3.22
CA VAL A 74 6.47 3.98 2.03
C VAL A 74 6.26 2.54 2.46
N SER A 75 7.02 2.15 3.47
CA SER A 75 7.06 0.79 3.97
C SER A 75 6.16 0.61 5.19
N GLY A 76 5.37 1.60 5.60
CA GLY A 76 4.60 1.53 6.84
C GLY A 76 3.58 0.39 6.84
N LEU A 77 2.73 0.32 5.80
CA LEU A 77 1.76 -0.77 5.63
C LEU A 77 2.45 -2.13 5.44
N LEU A 78 3.49 -2.18 4.61
CA LEU A 78 4.22 -3.43 4.34
C LEU A 78 4.96 -3.94 5.57
N LYS A 79 5.51 -3.06 6.41
CA LYS A 79 6.11 -3.43 7.71
C LYS A 79 5.03 -3.90 8.68
N LEU A 80 3.86 -3.27 8.71
CA LEU A 80 2.75 -3.70 9.56
C LEU A 80 2.28 -5.12 9.20
N GLU A 81 2.15 -5.40 7.91
CA GLU A 81 1.80 -6.72 7.38
C GLU A 81 2.91 -7.76 7.63
N ALA A 82 4.17 -7.37 7.46
CA ALA A 82 5.31 -8.23 7.78
C ALA A 82 5.34 -8.60 9.27
N THR A 83 5.11 -7.64 10.18
CA THR A 83 5.04 -7.89 11.62
C THR A 83 3.87 -8.80 11.98
N ARG A 84 2.71 -8.67 11.31
CA ARG A 84 1.57 -9.59 11.51
C ARG A 84 1.86 -11.01 11.05
N SER A 85 2.69 -11.16 10.03
CA SER A 85 3.08 -12.45 9.46
C SER A 85 4.27 -13.09 10.18
N GLN A 86 4.84 -12.45 11.21
CA GLN A 86 5.97 -13.02 11.95
C GLN A 86 5.52 -14.11 12.96
N PRO A 87 6.18 -15.27 12.97
CA PRO A 87 5.92 -16.29 14.00
C PRO A 87 6.33 -15.78 15.38
N LYS A 88 5.49 -16.02 16.41
CA LYS A 88 5.73 -15.56 17.79
C LYS A 88 7.04 -16.08 18.38
N ALA A 89 7.48 -17.27 17.97
CA ALA A 89 8.74 -17.85 18.37
C ALA A 89 9.27 -18.74 17.26
N ILE A 90 10.57 -18.62 16.97
CA ILE A 90 11.31 -19.57 16.16
C ILE A 90 11.97 -20.53 17.15
N ILE A 91 11.37 -21.70 17.35
CA ILE A 91 11.92 -22.74 18.22
C ILE A 91 12.77 -23.66 17.35
N ILE A 92 14.06 -23.74 17.64
CA ILE A 92 14.98 -24.61 16.93
C ILE A 92 15.36 -25.78 17.84
N SER A 93 14.79 -26.96 17.57
CA SER A 93 15.01 -28.17 18.36
C SER A 93 16.21 -29.01 17.90
N SER A 94 16.88 -28.62 16.82
CA SER A 94 18.00 -29.38 16.26
C SER A 94 19.04 -28.48 15.59
N ALA A 95 20.32 -28.81 15.74
CA ALA A 95 21.43 -28.10 15.09
C ALA A 95 21.61 -28.45 13.60
N LYS A 96 20.90 -29.46 13.09
CA LYS A 96 20.97 -29.91 11.69
C LYS A 96 20.78 -28.81 10.64
N PRO A 97 19.84 -27.83 10.78
CA PRO A 97 19.67 -26.74 9.82
C PRO A 97 20.92 -25.86 9.68
N PHE A 98 21.69 -25.70 10.78
CA PHE A 98 22.89 -24.88 10.81
C PHE A 98 24.15 -25.62 10.34
N ALA A 99 24.14 -26.95 10.34
CA ALA A 99 25.26 -27.75 9.84
C ALA A 99 25.58 -27.41 8.37
N LYS A 100 24.55 -27.15 7.57
CA LYS A 100 24.65 -26.79 6.14
C LYS A 100 25.22 -25.38 5.92
N LEU A 101 25.08 -24.47 6.89
CA LEU A 101 25.64 -23.11 6.83
C LEU A 101 27.12 -23.07 7.22
N ARG A 102 27.63 -24.11 7.90
CA ARG A 102 29.02 -24.21 8.32
C ARG A 102 29.98 -24.61 7.20
N GLU A 103 29.44 -25.18 6.11
CA GLU A 103 30.23 -25.64 4.95
C GLU A 103 30.55 -24.54 3.93
N THR A 104 29.94 -23.36 4.06
CA THR A 104 30.35 -22.19 3.27
C THR A 104 31.73 -21.74 3.75
N LYS A 105 32.78 -22.34 3.18
CA LYS A 105 34.17 -21.94 3.41
C LYS A 105 34.29 -20.45 3.12
N ARG A 106 34.58 -19.64 4.13
CA ARG A 106 35.04 -18.27 3.91
C ARG A 106 36.30 -18.34 3.04
N PRO A 107 36.36 -17.63 1.89
CA PRO A 107 37.63 -17.49 1.19
C PRO A 107 38.61 -16.83 2.16
N ARG A 108 39.71 -17.52 2.47
CA ARG A 108 40.83 -16.93 3.21
C ARG A 108 41.41 -15.86 2.29
N SER A 109 41.25 -14.59 2.66
CA SER A 109 42.08 -13.50 2.15
C SER A 109 43.49 -13.63 2.70
#